data_AF-A0A950ZRK7-F1
#
_entry.id   AF-A0A950ZRK7-F1
#
_cell.length_a   1.000
_cell.length_b   1.000
_cell.length_c   1.000
_cell.angle_alpha   90.00
_cell.angle_beta   90.00
_cell.angle_gamma   90.00
#
_symmetry.space_group_name_H-M   'P 1'
#
loop_
_entity.id
_entity.type
_entity.pdbx_description
1 polymer ?
#
loop_
_entity_poly.entity_id
_entity_poly.type
_entity_poly.pdbx_seq_one_letter_code
_entity_poly.pdbx_strand_id
1 'polypeptide(L)'
;MPQPLRFGIVTDQNQPWPVVLERWQLFESLGYDSAWDCDHLIQPSRPTGPYYEAWTLLAALAVRTERIRVGVLVSCNTFRHPALLAKEA
;
A
#
# COMPACT_ATOMS: atom_id res chain seq x y z
N MET A 1 -14.96 24.39 -10.97
CA MET A 1 -14.19 23.70 -12.03
C MET A 1 -14.30 22.21 -11.77
N PRO A 2 -14.55 21.36 -12.79
CA PRO A 2 -14.60 19.92 -12.60
C PRO A 2 -13.22 19.39 -12.16
N GLN A 3 -13.20 18.45 -11.22
CA GLN A 3 -11.95 17.79 -10.82
C GLN A 3 -11.48 16.87 -11.95
N PRO A 4 -10.17 16.81 -12.25
CA PRO A 4 -9.64 15.88 -13.24
C PRO A 4 -9.85 14.43 -12.79
N LEU A 5 -10.13 13.54 -13.76
CA LEU A 5 -10.17 12.10 -13.52
C LEU A 5 -8.77 11.61 -13.09
N ARG A 6 -8.73 10.72 -12.10
CA ARG A 6 -7.49 10.12 -11.58
C ARG A 6 -7.54 8.61 -11.66
N PHE A 7 -6.38 7.99 -11.87
CA PHE A 7 -6.23 6.54 -11.96
C PHE A 7 -5.37 6.01 -10.81
N GLY A 8 -5.93 5.08 -10.04
CA GLY A 8 -5.24 4.41 -8.94
C GLY A 8 -5.09 2.91 -9.17
N ILE A 9 -4.13 2.29 -8.49
CA ILE A 9 -3.91 0.85 -8.51
C ILE A 9 -3.89 0.28 -7.10
N VAL A 10 -4.54 -0.87 -6.91
CA VAL A 10 -4.53 -1.62 -5.65
C VAL A 10 -3.64 -2.84 -5.83
N THR A 11 -2.78 -3.09 -4.85
CA THR A 11 -1.81 -4.19 -4.86
C THR A 11 -2.03 -5.12 -3.69
N ASP A 12 -1.31 -6.24 -3.72
CA ASP A 12 -1.25 -7.22 -2.63
C ASP A 12 0.23 -7.38 -2.23
N GLN A 13 0.52 -7.35 -0.94
CA GLN A 13 1.88 -7.42 -0.38
C GLN A 13 2.45 -8.84 -0.31
N ASN A 14 2.15 -9.65 -1.32
CA ASN A 14 2.35 -11.11 -1.31
C ASN A 14 3.60 -11.60 -2.07
N GLN A 15 4.53 -10.69 -2.36
CA GLN A 15 5.78 -10.96 -3.09
C GLN A 15 7.00 -10.56 -2.27
N PRO A 16 8.19 -11.09 -2.55
CA PRO A 16 9.42 -10.60 -1.93
C PRO A 16 9.62 -9.09 -2.15
N TRP A 17 10.18 -8.41 -1.14
CA TRP A 17 10.41 -6.96 -1.13
C TRP A 17 10.95 -6.37 -2.44
N PRO A 18 12.00 -6.92 -3.10
CA PRO A 18 12.50 -6.34 -4.34
C PRO A 18 11.43 -6.24 -5.44
N VAL A 19 10.53 -7.23 -5.52
CA VAL A 19 9.45 -7.28 -6.51
C VAL A 19 8.36 -6.27 -6.17
N VAL A 20 8.01 -6.11 -4.89
CA VAL A 20 7.03 -5.11 -4.44
C VAL A 20 7.53 -3.71 -4.75
N LEU A 21 8.79 -3.43 -4.41
CA LEU A 21 9.45 -2.15 -4.65
C LEU A 21 9.49 -1.80 -6.15
N GLU A 22 9.97 -2.73 -6.99
CA GLU A 22 10.05 -2.54 -8.44
C GLU A 22 8.66 -2.22 -9.03
N ARG A 23 7.62 -2.94 -8.60
CA ARG A 23 6.24 -2.69 -9.04
C ARG A 23 5.76 -1.28 -8.69
N TRP A 24 5.98 -0.83 -7.46
CA TRP A 24 5.54 0.49 -7.03
C TRP A 24 6.27 1.62 -7.75
N GLN A 25 7.57 1.47 -7.97
CA GLN A 25 8.35 2.41 -8.79
C GLN A 25 7.88 2.41 -10.26
N LEU A 26 7.53 1.25 -10.79
CA LEU A 26 6.93 1.13 -12.12
C LEU A 26 5.59 1.86 -12.20
N PHE A 27 4.69 1.69 -11.23
CA PHE A 27 3.39 2.38 -11.24
C PHE A 27 3.54 3.90 -11.21
N GLU A 28 4.48 4.43 -10.43
CA GLU A 28 4.81 5.85 -10.46
C GLU A 28 5.34 6.29 -11.83
N SER A 29 6.23 5.52 -12.45
CA SER A 29 6.77 5.83 -13.77
C SER A 29 5.73 5.80 -14.89
N LEU A 30 4.71 4.95 -14.74
CA LEU A 30 3.57 4.84 -15.66
C LEU A 30 2.54 5.96 -15.48
N GLY A 31 2.69 6.80 -14.46
CA GLY A 31 1.84 7.96 -14.24
C GLY A 31 0.54 7.68 -13.49
N TYR A 32 0.47 6.60 -12.69
CA TYR A 32 -0.65 6.42 -11.76
C TYR A 32 -0.69 7.54 -10.73
N ASP A 33 -1.88 8.04 -10.42
CA ASP A 33 -2.08 9.07 -9.39
C ASP A 33 -1.91 8.51 -7.97
N SER A 34 -2.23 7.23 -7.78
CA SER A 34 -2.15 6.59 -6.46
C SER A 34 -1.90 5.08 -6.52
N ALA A 35 -1.21 4.57 -5.50
CA ALA A 35 -1.00 3.14 -5.26
C ALA A 35 -1.44 2.79 -3.84
N TRP A 36 -2.10 1.64 -3.69
CA TRP A 36 -2.71 1.22 -2.44
C TRP A 36 -2.31 -0.20 -2.06
N ASP A 37 -2.00 -0.41 -0.79
CA ASP A 37 -1.80 -1.73 -0.18
C ASP A 37 -3.03 -2.15 0.64
N CYS A 38 -3.15 -3.41 1.06
CA CYS A 38 -4.29 -3.89 1.85
C CYS A 38 -3.92 -4.27 3.29
N ASP A 39 -4.85 -4.14 4.24
CA ASP A 39 -4.56 -4.37 5.67
C ASP A 39 -4.90 -5.80 6.12
N HIS A 40 -4.17 -6.81 5.62
CA HIS A 40 -4.29 -8.17 6.14
C HIS A 40 -3.03 -8.59 6.92
N LEU A 41 -3.25 -9.25 8.06
CA LEU A 41 -2.18 -9.84 8.86
C LEU A 41 -1.72 -11.21 8.34
N ILE A 42 -2.58 -11.87 7.55
CA ILE A 42 -2.34 -13.19 6.96
C ILE A 42 -2.92 -13.17 5.54
N GLN A 43 -2.22 -13.79 4.59
CA GLN A 43 -2.72 -13.92 3.22
C GLN A 43 -3.96 -14.83 3.19
N PRO A 44 -5.14 -14.35 2.72
CA PRO A 44 -6.37 -15.14 2.76
C PRO A 44 -6.34 -16.42 1.92
N SER A 45 -5.63 -16.40 0.79
CA SER A 45 -5.61 -17.49 -0.20
C SER A 45 -4.38 -18.39 -0.14
N ARG A 46 -3.32 -17.98 0.57
CA ARG A 46 -2.06 -18.74 0.68
C ARG A 46 -1.34 -18.41 2.00
N PRO A 47 -1.77 -18.99 3.13
CA PRO A 47 -1.29 -18.60 4.46
C PRO A 47 0.20 -18.76 4.74
N THR A 48 0.93 -19.48 3.88
CA THR A 48 2.38 -19.73 4.00
C THR A 48 3.25 -18.83 3.12
N GLY A 49 2.64 -17.95 2.30
CA GLY A 49 3.36 -16.98 1.47
C GLY A 49 3.89 -15.80 2.27
N PRO A 50 4.86 -15.02 1.73
CA PRO A 50 5.24 -13.75 2.32
C PRO A 50 4.01 -12.84 2.34
N TYR A 51 3.78 -12.18 3.46
CA TYR A 51 2.71 -11.21 3.60
C TYR A 51 3.16 -10.12 4.57
N TYR A 52 3.45 -8.94 4.05
CA TYR A 52 3.99 -7.85 4.85
C TYR A 52 2.90 -7.15 5.68
N GLU A 53 3.30 -6.59 6.82
CA GLU A 53 2.43 -5.71 7.59
C GLU A 53 2.25 -4.39 6.82
N ALA A 54 1.00 -3.99 6.62
CA ALA A 54 0.60 -2.97 5.64
C ALA A 54 1.23 -1.60 5.90
N TRP A 55 1.20 -1.09 7.14
CA TRP A 55 1.67 0.26 7.44
C TRP A 55 3.20 0.35 7.47
N THR A 56 3.88 -0.70 7.94
CA THR A 56 5.34 -0.81 7.88
C THR A 56 5.82 -0.88 6.43
N LEU A 57 5.16 -1.69 5.60
CA LEU A 57 5.49 -1.76 4.17
C LEU A 57 5.21 -0.42 3.47
N LEU A 58 4.08 0.21 3.76
CA LEU A 58 3.72 1.52 3.18
C LEU A 58 4.76 2.59 3.52
N ALA A 59 5.24 2.62 4.77
CA ALA A 59 6.31 3.54 5.17
C ALA A 59 7.61 3.30 4.39
N ALA A 60 7.98 2.04 4.16
CA ALA A 60 9.16 1.69 3.36
C ALA A 60 9.00 2.09 1.88
N LEU A 61 7.81 1.90 1.30
CA LEU A 61 7.52 2.26 -0.09
C LEU A 61 7.44 3.78 -0.28
N ALA A 62 6.85 4.51 0.68
CA ALA A 62 6.75 5.97 0.66
C ALA A 62 8.12 6.65 0.58
N VAL A 63 9.16 6.08 1.21
CA VAL A 63 10.53 6.59 1.14
C VAL A 63 11.20 6.28 -0.21
N ARG A 64 10.63 5.36 -1.01
CA ARG A 64 11.19 4.87 -2.27
C ARG A 64 10.43 5.31 -3.53
N THR A 65 9.39 6.12 -3.35
CA THR A 65 8.60 6.78 -4.38
C THR A 65 8.56 8.28 -4.10
N GLU A 66 8.40 9.12 -5.13
CA GLU A 66 8.58 10.58 -4.97
C GLU A 66 7.30 11.41 -5.21
N ARG A 67 6.35 10.89 -5.99
CA ARG A 67 5.18 11.64 -6.49
C ARG A 67 3.85 10.91 -6.34
N ILE A 68 3.85 9.58 -6.46
CA ILE A 68 2.61 8.80 -6.38
C ILE A 68 2.00 8.91 -4.99
N ARG A 69 0.68 9.12 -4.90
CA ARG A 69 -0.01 9.10 -3.60
C ARG A 69 -0.10 7.66 -3.11
N VAL A 70 0.31 7.42 -1.87
CA VAL A 70 0.30 6.10 -1.26
C VAL A 70 -0.77 6.00 -0.17
N GLY A 71 -1.29 4.80 0.07
CA GLY A 71 -2.20 4.55 1.19
C GLY A 71 -2.52 3.08 1.42
N VAL A 72 -3.28 2.80 2.47
CA VAL A 72 -3.85 1.48 2.75
C VAL A 72 -5.35 1.51 2.41
N LEU A 73 -5.78 0.61 1.54
CA LEU A 73 -7.18 0.44 1.13
C LEU A 73 -7.63 -1.01 1.40
N VAL A 74 -8.28 -1.32 2.52
CA VAL A 74 -8.71 -0.46 3.63
C VAL A 74 -7.98 -0.83 4.92
N SER A 75 -7.76 0.14 5.82
CA SER A 75 -7.31 -0.16 7.17
C SER A 75 -8.43 -0.73 8.04
N CYS A 76 -8.12 -1.78 8.79
CA CYS A 76 -9.09 -2.45 9.64
C CYS A 76 -9.07 -1.87 11.07
N ASN A 77 -10.03 -1.00 11.39
CA ASN A 77 -10.10 -0.35 12.71
C ASN A 77 -10.39 -1.31 13.88
N THR A 78 -10.83 -2.54 13.60
CA THR A 78 -11.08 -3.55 14.63
C THR A 78 -9.80 -4.29 15.02
N PHE A 79 -8.77 -4.26 14.16
CA PHE A 79 -7.44 -4.80 14.45
C PHE A 79 -6.46 -3.74 14.94
N ARG A 80 -6.73 -2.45 14.70
CA ARG A 80 -5.85 -1.34 15.05
C ARG A 80 -6.54 -0.37 15.99
N HIS A 81 -5.94 -0.09 17.14
CA HIS A 81 -6.46 0.93 18.04
C HIS A 81 -6.50 2.29 17.32
N PRO A 82 -7.67 2.97 17.21
CA PRO A 82 -7.81 4.16 16.35
C PRO A 82 -6.82 5.29 16.65
N ALA A 83 -6.51 5.52 17.94
CA ALA A 83 -5.55 6.55 18.32
C ALA A 83 -4.10 6.22 17.94
N LEU A 84 -3.74 4.92 17.87
CA LEU A 84 -2.41 4.50 17.40
C LEU A 84 -2.35 4.58 15.88
N LEU A 85 -3.39 4.12 15.18
CA LEU A 85 -3.48 4.27 13.72
C LEU A 85 -3.38 5.73 13.28
N ALA A 86 -4.06 6.65 13.97
CA ALA A 86 -3.96 8.08 13.71
C ALA A 86 -2.57 8.68 14.00
N LYS A 87 -1.74 8.00 14.80
CA LYS A 87 -0.36 8.39 15.10
C LYS A 87 0.64 7.81 14.11
N GLU A 88 0.34 6.64 13.54
CA GLU A 88 1.13 5.92 12.54
C GLU A 88 0.99 6.52 11.13
N ALA A 89 -0.21 7.01 10.78
CA ALA A 89 -0.57 7.56 9.47
C ALA A 89 -0.23 9.07 9.32
#